data_AF-A0A135LQT9-F1
#
_entry.id   AF-A0A135LQT9-F1
#
_cell.length_a   1.000
_cell.length_b   1.000
_cell.length_c   1.000
_cell.angle_alpha   90.00
_cell.angle_beta   90.00
_cell.angle_gamma   90.00
#
_symmetry.space_group_name_H-M   'P 1'
#
loop_
_entity.id
_entity.type
_entity.pdbx_description
1 polymer ?
#
loop_
_entity_poly.entity_id
_entity_poly.type
_entity_poly.pdbx_seq_one_letter_code
_entity_poly.pdbx_strand_id
1 'polypeptide(L)'
;MDVYDKSPKKISLQQLADISVTTDFFQCHEVVGMAAGKWIKALKPLFSTSFSEDTKKWMMIAWVFNSKDILQQTEKIAMQQGKGSFKTSNLPIPNSIKDKIDKARQEYMDLLQVNIAARIQDLLMTPSTGPYGHSSCQPECGAVYVGLILRTLNEMKISYSAGIPSTLPSRRHAPLFTVSFGRLSPISINTMVNGWKLTSTYYGRCSIDGNPFGTDVKRAAQNLPTSLPNSEILPSK
;
A
#
# COMPACT_ATOMS: atom_id res chain seq x y z
N MET A 1 -51.23 5.25 -15.01
CA MET A 1 -51.18 4.41 -13.79
C MET A 1 -49.79 4.58 -13.20
N ASP A 2 -49.67 5.48 -12.24
CA ASP A 2 -48.42 5.76 -11.56
C ASP A 2 -48.08 4.61 -10.61
N VAL A 3 -47.14 3.77 -11.03
CA VAL A 3 -46.51 2.80 -10.13
C VAL A 3 -45.61 3.60 -9.20
N TYR A 4 -46.17 4.01 -8.07
CA TYR A 4 -45.46 4.63 -6.97
C TYR A 4 -44.19 3.84 -6.67
N ASP A 5 -43.06 4.55 -6.70
CA ASP A 5 -41.78 4.10 -6.19
C ASP A 5 -41.92 3.75 -4.69
N LYS A 6 -42.23 2.48 -4.37
CA LYS A 6 -42.42 1.97 -3.00
C LYS A 6 -41.10 1.74 -2.25
N SER A 7 -39.96 2.17 -2.81
CA SER A 7 -38.67 1.99 -2.17
C SER A 7 -38.47 2.97 -1.00
N PRO A 8 -37.84 2.56 0.11
CA PRO A 8 -37.54 3.47 1.22
C PRO A 8 -36.72 4.69 0.76
N LYS A 9 -37.12 5.91 1.12
CA LYS A 9 -36.40 7.13 0.71
C LYS A 9 -35.02 7.28 1.37
N LYS A 10 -34.80 6.64 2.51
CA LYS A 10 -33.55 6.69 3.28
C LYS A 10 -33.21 5.30 3.80
N ILE A 11 -31.99 4.86 3.55
CA ILE A 11 -31.41 3.64 4.10
C ILE A 11 -29.99 3.95 4.59
N SER A 12 -29.48 3.16 5.53
CA SER A 12 -28.09 3.24 5.97
C SER A 12 -27.15 2.53 4.99
N LEU A 13 -25.84 2.82 5.10
CA LEU A 13 -24.82 2.09 4.33
C LEU A 13 -24.85 0.58 4.60
N GLN A 14 -25.11 0.18 5.85
CA GLN A 14 -25.24 -1.22 6.21
C GLN A 14 -26.42 -1.87 5.47
N GLN A 15 -27.59 -1.23 5.48
CA GLN A 15 -28.77 -1.74 4.79
C GLN A 15 -28.53 -1.88 3.28
N LEU A 16 -27.85 -0.90 2.66
CA LEU A 16 -27.51 -0.99 1.23
C LEU A 16 -26.53 -2.13 0.96
N ALA A 17 -25.58 -2.38 1.85
CA ALA A 17 -24.66 -3.52 1.74
C ALA A 17 -25.41 -4.85 1.86
N ASP A 18 -26.33 -4.99 2.82
CA ASP A 18 -27.15 -6.19 3.00
C ASP A 18 -28.05 -6.44 1.79
N ILE A 19 -28.66 -5.38 1.23
CA ILE A 19 -29.41 -5.43 -0.02
C ILE A 19 -28.51 -5.86 -1.17
N SER A 20 -27.27 -5.36 -1.26
CA SER A 20 -26.32 -5.74 -2.32
C SER A 20 -25.98 -7.22 -2.26
N VAL A 21 -25.65 -7.73 -1.07
CA VAL A 21 -25.38 -9.16 -0.84
C VAL A 21 -26.58 -10.01 -1.25
N THR A 22 -27.76 -9.60 -0.83
CA THR A 22 -29.02 -10.30 -1.16
C THR A 22 -29.30 -10.27 -2.67
N THR A 23 -29.05 -9.13 -3.32
CA THR A 23 -29.24 -8.94 -4.76
C THR A 23 -28.32 -9.84 -5.57
N ASP A 24 -27.04 -9.92 -5.18
CA ASP A 24 -26.09 -10.81 -5.84
C ASP A 24 -26.43 -12.29 -5.59
N PHE A 25 -26.88 -12.64 -4.37
CA PHE A 25 -27.29 -14.00 -4.05
C PHE A 25 -28.50 -14.47 -4.88
N PHE A 26 -29.57 -13.65 -4.94
CA PHE A 26 -30.80 -13.99 -5.69
C PHE A 26 -30.76 -13.57 -7.17
N GLN A 27 -29.66 -12.98 -7.64
CA GLN A 27 -29.47 -12.48 -9.00
C GLN A 27 -30.53 -11.46 -9.48
N CYS A 28 -31.15 -10.68 -8.58
CA CYS A 28 -32.24 -9.74 -8.90
C CYS A 28 -31.77 -8.30 -9.20
N HIS A 29 -30.69 -8.16 -9.96
CA HIS A 29 -29.99 -6.89 -10.20
C HIS A 29 -30.86 -5.83 -10.88
N GLU A 30 -31.66 -6.20 -11.89
CA GLU A 30 -32.49 -5.26 -12.65
C GLU A 30 -33.56 -4.58 -11.77
N VAL A 31 -34.24 -5.37 -10.94
CA VAL A 31 -35.34 -4.90 -10.08
C VAL A 31 -34.82 -3.95 -9.02
N VAL A 32 -33.68 -4.27 -8.42
CA VAL A 32 -33.10 -3.51 -7.31
C VAL A 32 -32.28 -2.32 -7.81
N GLY A 33 -31.69 -2.42 -9.00
CA GLY A 33 -30.73 -1.44 -9.55
C GLY A 33 -31.26 -0.02 -9.61
N MET A 34 -32.54 0.16 -9.98
CA MET A 34 -33.17 1.49 -10.03
C MET A 34 -33.24 2.18 -8.66
N ALA A 35 -33.58 1.43 -7.61
CA ALA A 35 -33.63 1.94 -6.25
C ALA A 35 -32.20 2.13 -5.68
N ALA A 36 -31.31 1.16 -5.95
CA ALA A 36 -29.92 1.22 -5.54
C ALA A 36 -29.20 2.47 -6.08
N GLY A 37 -29.43 2.84 -7.33
CA GLY A 37 -28.84 4.06 -7.91
C GLY A 37 -29.21 5.33 -7.13
N LYS A 38 -30.43 5.42 -6.59
CA LYS A 38 -30.87 6.55 -5.75
C LYS A 38 -30.18 6.52 -4.38
N TRP A 39 -30.09 5.36 -3.75
CA TRP A 39 -29.44 5.21 -2.44
C TRP A 39 -27.93 5.43 -2.50
N ILE A 40 -27.26 4.91 -3.53
CA ILE A 40 -25.83 5.15 -3.78
C ILE A 40 -25.57 6.64 -3.88
N LYS A 41 -26.35 7.37 -4.70
CA LYS A 41 -26.19 8.83 -4.85
C LYS A 41 -26.40 9.57 -3.52
N ALA A 42 -27.39 9.17 -2.72
CA ALA A 42 -27.68 9.79 -1.43
C ALA A 42 -26.59 9.52 -0.37
N LEU A 43 -25.98 8.33 -0.39
CA LEU A 43 -24.96 7.92 0.59
C LEU A 43 -23.53 8.28 0.17
N LYS A 44 -23.25 8.48 -1.12
CA LYS A 44 -21.91 8.79 -1.64
C LYS A 44 -21.19 9.95 -0.93
N PRO A 45 -21.86 11.05 -0.51
CA PRO A 45 -21.19 12.10 0.26
C PRO A 45 -20.60 11.65 1.60
N LEU A 46 -21.05 10.52 2.15
CA LEU A 46 -20.54 9.92 3.38
C LEU A 46 -19.36 8.98 3.16
N PHE A 47 -18.88 8.84 1.90
CA PHE A 47 -17.77 7.95 1.57
C PHE A 47 -16.47 8.39 2.26
N SER A 48 -15.93 7.53 3.11
CA SER A 48 -14.65 7.75 3.78
C SER A 48 -13.46 7.40 2.89
N THR A 49 -12.39 8.18 2.99
CA THR A 49 -11.10 7.89 2.33
C THR A 49 -10.22 6.92 3.11
N SER A 50 -10.61 6.52 4.32
CA SER A 50 -9.86 5.55 5.14
C SER A 50 -10.29 4.12 4.86
N PHE A 51 -9.34 3.17 4.87
CA PHE A 51 -9.67 1.76 4.77
C PHE A 51 -10.35 1.26 6.06
N SER A 52 -11.64 0.96 5.94
CA SER A 52 -12.53 0.59 7.04
C SER A 52 -13.54 -0.48 6.60
N GLU A 53 -14.39 -0.95 7.53
CA GLU A 53 -15.52 -1.82 7.18
C GLU A 53 -16.47 -1.15 6.19
N ASP A 54 -16.64 0.17 6.26
CA ASP A 54 -17.47 0.91 5.33
C ASP A 54 -16.87 0.93 3.91
N THR A 55 -15.53 0.95 3.77
CA THR A 55 -14.88 0.76 2.46
C THR A 55 -15.21 -0.60 1.86
N LYS A 56 -15.22 -1.66 2.67
CA LYS A 56 -15.56 -3.02 2.23
C LYS A 56 -17.03 -3.10 1.81
N LYS A 57 -17.94 -2.44 2.53
CA LYS A 57 -19.36 -2.31 2.16
C LYS A 57 -19.51 -1.61 0.81
N TRP A 58 -18.85 -0.46 0.64
CA TRP A 58 -18.85 0.28 -0.62
C TRP A 58 -18.30 -0.54 -1.78
N MET A 59 -17.27 -1.34 -1.56
CA MET A 59 -16.72 -2.25 -2.56
C MET A 59 -17.74 -3.31 -2.99
N MET A 60 -18.44 -3.92 -2.02
CA MET A 60 -19.52 -4.89 -2.31
C MET A 60 -20.67 -4.23 -3.09
N ILE A 61 -21.12 -3.06 -2.65
CA ILE A 61 -22.18 -2.29 -3.32
C ILE A 61 -21.78 -1.95 -4.75
N ALA A 62 -20.56 -1.45 -4.94
CA ALA A 62 -20.05 -1.04 -6.25
C ALA A 62 -19.85 -2.23 -7.19
N TRP A 63 -19.44 -3.38 -6.67
CA TRP A 63 -19.36 -4.63 -7.42
C TRP A 63 -20.74 -5.05 -7.95
N VAL A 64 -21.74 -5.15 -7.06
CA VAL A 64 -23.08 -5.63 -7.42
C VAL A 64 -23.80 -4.68 -8.37
N PHE A 65 -23.72 -3.38 -8.12
CA PHE A 65 -24.43 -2.37 -8.91
C PHE A 65 -23.56 -1.71 -10.00
N ASN A 66 -22.42 -2.30 -10.33
CA ASN A 66 -21.55 -1.87 -11.43
C ASN A 66 -21.10 -0.39 -11.35
N SER A 67 -20.84 0.11 -10.13
CA SER A 67 -20.37 1.49 -9.92
C SER A 67 -18.84 1.57 -10.06
N LYS A 68 -18.35 1.69 -11.29
CA LYS A 68 -16.92 1.72 -11.64
C LYS A 68 -16.08 2.67 -10.80
N ASP A 69 -16.56 3.89 -10.62
CA ASP A 69 -15.87 4.95 -9.90
C ASP A 69 -15.67 4.61 -8.42
N ILE A 70 -16.72 4.12 -7.76
CA ILE A 70 -16.67 3.69 -6.36
C ILE A 70 -15.79 2.45 -6.22
N LEU A 71 -15.92 1.48 -7.14
CA LEU A 71 -15.13 0.26 -7.11
C LEU A 71 -13.63 0.58 -7.19
N GLN A 72 -13.21 1.35 -8.20
CA GLN A 72 -11.82 1.78 -8.36
C GLN A 72 -11.30 2.56 -7.15
N GLN A 73 -12.12 3.43 -6.56
CA GLN A 73 -11.72 4.19 -5.39
C GLN A 73 -11.53 3.28 -4.16
N THR A 74 -12.44 2.34 -3.93
CA THR A 74 -12.32 1.38 -2.83
C THR A 74 -11.14 0.42 -3.00
N GLU A 75 -10.89 -0.05 -4.23
CA GLU A 75 -9.72 -0.87 -4.56
C GLU A 75 -8.42 -0.13 -4.27
N LYS A 76 -8.30 1.13 -4.72
CA LYS A 76 -7.14 1.98 -4.44
C LYS A 76 -6.91 2.15 -2.94
N ILE A 77 -7.96 2.46 -2.17
CA ILE A 77 -7.86 2.61 -0.72
C ILE A 77 -7.40 1.30 -0.08
N ALA A 78 -7.97 0.15 -0.48
CA ALA A 78 -7.62 -1.15 0.05
C ALA A 78 -6.16 -1.54 -0.25
N MET A 79 -5.69 -1.29 -1.47
CA MET A 79 -4.30 -1.53 -1.86
C MET A 79 -3.34 -0.65 -1.05
N GLN A 80 -3.65 0.64 -0.87
CA GLN A 80 -2.71 1.60 -0.28
C GLN A 80 -2.68 1.59 1.25
N GLN A 81 -3.81 1.30 1.89
CA GLN A 81 -3.98 1.43 3.35
C GLN A 81 -4.23 0.09 4.05
N GLY A 82 -4.49 -0.98 3.30
CA GLY A 82 -4.68 -2.32 3.84
C GLY A 82 -3.47 -2.79 4.66
N LYS A 83 -3.74 -3.39 5.83
CA LYS A 83 -2.74 -3.94 6.75
C LYS A 83 -2.94 -5.46 6.85
N GLY A 84 -2.28 -6.22 5.98
CA GLY A 84 -2.41 -7.67 5.91
C GLY A 84 -3.41 -8.14 4.84
N SER A 85 -3.88 -9.39 4.94
CA SER A 85 -4.68 -10.01 3.89
C SER A 85 -6.13 -9.51 3.88
N PHE A 86 -6.58 -9.11 2.69
CA PHE A 86 -7.94 -8.70 2.41
C PHE A 86 -8.94 -9.89 2.41
N LYS A 87 -8.45 -11.13 2.40
CA LYS A 87 -9.27 -12.35 2.49
C LYS A 87 -10.14 -12.43 3.75
N THR A 88 -9.75 -11.70 4.79
CA THR A 88 -10.42 -11.66 6.10
C THR A 88 -11.72 -10.86 6.14
N SER A 89 -12.18 -10.30 5.00
CA SER A 89 -13.48 -9.62 4.94
C SER A 89 -14.65 -10.59 5.10
N ASN A 90 -15.57 -10.26 6.01
CA ASN A 90 -16.83 -10.98 6.26
C ASN A 90 -17.88 -10.78 5.15
N LEU A 91 -17.64 -9.86 4.21
CA LEU A 91 -18.52 -9.65 3.07
C LEU A 91 -18.16 -10.62 1.93
N PRO A 92 -19.16 -11.10 1.17
CA PRO A 92 -18.97 -11.98 0.02
C PRO A 92 -18.43 -11.22 -1.21
N ILE A 93 -17.40 -10.38 -1.01
CA ILE A 93 -16.66 -9.75 -2.11
C ILE A 93 -15.96 -10.87 -2.89
N PRO A 94 -15.99 -10.87 -4.23
CA PRO A 94 -15.35 -11.90 -5.05
C PRO A 94 -13.87 -12.09 -4.73
N ASN A 95 -13.43 -13.34 -4.64
CA ASN A 95 -12.02 -13.67 -4.42
C ASN A 95 -11.12 -13.08 -5.51
N SER A 96 -11.60 -12.97 -6.75
CA SER A 96 -10.87 -12.32 -7.85
C SER A 96 -10.46 -10.88 -7.53
N ILE A 97 -11.32 -10.12 -6.84
CA ILE A 97 -11.00 -8.76 -6.37
C ILE A 97 -10.06 -8.84 -5.17
N LYS A 98 -10.40 -9.69 -4.19
CA LYS A 98 -9.60 -9.83 -2.96
C LYS A 98 -8.13 -10.19 -3.26
N ASP A 99 -7.93 -11.16 -4.15
CA ASP A 99 -6.62 -11.65 -4.56
C ASP A 99 -5.83 -10.60 -5.35
N LYS A 100 -6.48 -9.86 -6.25
CA LYS A 100 -5.83 -8.78 -7.01
C LYS A 100 -5.36 -7.64 -6.09
N ILE A 101 -6.17 -7.24 -5.11
CA ILE A 101 -5.80 -6.23 -4.11
C ILE A 101 -4.59 -6.71 -3.29
N ASP A 102 -4.66 -7.93 -2.77
CA ASP A 102 -3.56 -8.50 -1.97
C ASP A 102 -2.28 -8.64 -2.80
N LYS A 103 -2.38 -9.11 -4.05
CA LYS A 103 -1.24 -9.22 -4.96
C LYS A 103 -0.58 -7.86 -5.22
N ALA A 104 -1.34 -6.86 -5.64
CA ALA A 104 -0.80 -5.52 -5.92
C ALA A 104 -0.15 -4.89 -4.67
N ARG A 105 -0.75 -5.12 -3.49
CA ARG A 105 -0.17 -4.68 -2.22
C ARG A 105 1.15 -5.40 -1.92
N GLN A 106 1.22 -6.72 -2.07
CA GLN A 106 2.44 -7.48 -1.77
C GLN A 106 3.57 -7.17 -2.75
N GLU A 107 3.30 -7.07 -4.04
CA GLU A 107 4.31 -6.69 -5.05
C GLU A 107 4.98 -5.36 -4.71
N TYR A 108 4.20 -4.36 -4.28
CA TYR A 108 4.74 -3.08 -3.82
C TYR A 108 5.60 -3.22 -2.53
N MET A 109 5.12 -4.02 -1.57
CA MET A 109 5.81 -4.20 -0.29
C MET A 109 7.13 -4.96 -0.47
N ASP A 110 7.13 -6.03 -1.27
CA ASP A 110 8.31 -6.84 -1.57
C ASP A 110 9.36 -6.01 -2.32
N LEU A 111 8.94 -5.21 -3.31
CA LEU A 111 9.82 -4.28 -4.02
C LEU A 111 10.55 -3.34 -3.05
N LEU A 112 9.82 -2.75 -2.09
CA LEU A 112 10.43 -1.82 -1.14
C LEU A 112 11.29 -2.51 -0.09
N GLN A 113 10.97 -3.73 0.33
CA GLN A 113 11.84 -4.50 1.22
C GLN A 113 13.18 -4.76 0.55
N VAL A 114 13.17 -5.21 -0.70
CA VAL A 114 14.38 -5.44 -1.50
C VAL A 114 15.17 -4.15 -1.68
N ASN A 115 14.51 -3.05 -2.05
CA ASN A 115 15.19 -1.78 -2.29
C ASN A 115 15.81 -1.18 -1.02
N ILE A 116 15.12 -1.24 0.14
CA ILE A 116 15.68 -0.79 1.42
C ILE A 116 16.85 -1.68 1.84
N ALA A 117 16.72 -3.00 1.72
CA ALA A 117 17.79 -3.95 2.03
C ALA A 117 19.03 -3.70 1.16
N ALA A 118 18.85 -3.56 -0.15
CA ALA A 118 19.92 -3.25 -1.10
C ALA A 118 20.60 -1.91 -0.77
N ARG A 119 19.82 -0.89 -0.37
CA ARG A 119 20.37 0.41 0.04
C ARG A 119 21.25 0.29 1.27
N ILE A 120 20.84 -0.46 2.28
CA ILE A 120 21.64 -0.69 3.49
C ILE A 120 22.92 -1.44 3.13
N GLN A 121 22.83 -2.47 2.29
CA GLN A 121 23.99 -3.24 1.83
C GLN A 121 24.98 -2.40 1.02
N ASP A 122 24.50 -1.54 0.12
CA ASP A 122 25.33 -0.58 -0.64
C ASP A 122 26.07 0.39 0.28
N LEU A 123 25.37 0.96 1.27
CA LEU A 123 25.97 1.87 2.26
C LEU A 123 27.04 1.19 3.12
N LEU A 124 26.90 -0.11 3.41
CA LEU A 124 27.88 -0.89 4.18
C LEU A 124 29.11 -1.30 3.35
N MET A 125 28.95 -1.46 2.03
CA MET A 125 30.01 -1.94 1.13
C MET A 125 30.76 -0.81 0.42
N THR A 126 30.27 0.43 0.50
CA THR A 126 30.91 1.59 -0.12
C THR A 126 32.33 1.78 0.46
N PRO A 127 33.39 1.64 -0.35
CA PRO A 127 34.76 1.72 0.14
C PRO A 127 35.11 3.12 0.64
N SER A 128 36.05 3.17 1.58
CA SER A 128 36.42 4.38 2.32
C SER A 128 36.99 5.54 1.47
N THR A 129 37.33 5.28 0.20
CA THR A 129 38.08 6.19 -0.66
C THR A 129 37.58 6.14 -2.11
N GLY A 130 37.12 7.27 -2.64
CA GLY A 130 36.92 7.44 -4.08
C GLY A 130 38.25 7.59 -4.82
N PRO A 131 38.31 7.28 -6.13
CA PRO A 131 39.55 7.28 -6.93
C PRO A 131 40.26 8.64 -7.07
N TYR A 132 39.64 9.74 -6.61
CA TYR A 132 40.19 11.10 -6.73
C TYR A 132 40.28 11.88 -5.41
N GLY A 133 40.17 11.22 -4.25
CA GLY A 133 40.44 11.85 -2.94
C GLY A 133 39.50 12.99 -2.52
N HIS A 134 38.52 13.36 -3.35
CA HIS A 134 37.46 14.32 -3.03
C HIS A 134 36.14 13.93 -3.68
N SER A 135 35.13 13.64 -2.86
CA SER A 135 33.70 13.84 -3.16
C SER A 135 32.89 13.76 -1.86
N SER A 136 32.94 14.85 -1.08
CA SER A 136 32.01 15.29 0.00
C SER A 136 31.42 14.34 1.06
N CYS A 137 31.67 13.03 1.04
CA CYS A 137 31.27 12.13 2.12
C CYS A 137 32.21 10.91 2.18
N GLN A 138 32.92 10.81 3.29
CA GLN A 138 33.77 9.68 3.66
C GLN A 138 32.87 8.47 4.10
N PRO A 139 33.36 7.23 4.26
CA PRO A 139 32.58 6.04 4.69
C PRO A 139 31.79 6.25 5.99
N GLU A 140 32.20 7.20 6.82
CA GLU A 140 31.51 7.68 8.01
C GLU A 140 30.09 8.19 7.69
N CYS A 141 29.85 8.79 6.51
CA CYS A 141 28.51 9.13 6.05
C CYS A 141 27.64 7.89 5.80
N GLY A 142 28.23 6.82 5.28
CA GLY A 142 27.56 5.54 5.07
C GLY A 142 27.05 4.96 6.38
N ALA A 143 27.93 4.93 7.39
CA ALA A 143 27.58 4.49 8.75
C ALA A 143 26.46 5.33 9.37
N VAL A 144 26.49 6.66 9.20
CA VAL A 144 25.41 7.53 9.68
C VAL A 144 24.10 7.23 8.98
N TYR A 145 24.08 7.10 7.64
CA TYR A 145 22.85 6.77 6.91
C TYR A 145 22.29 5.41 7.32
N VAL A 146 23.14 4.39 7.47
CA VAL A 146 22.71 3.09 7.99
C VAL A 146 22.08 3.26 9.38
N GLY A 147 22.73 3.99 10.30
CA GLY A 147 22.19 4.27 11.63
C GLY A 147 20.82 4.95 11.60
N LEU A 148 20.63 5.95 10.72
CA LEU A 148 19.36 6.64 10.53
C LEU A 148 18.27 5.71 9.98
N ILE A 149 18.61 4.86 8.99
CA ILE A 149 17.66 3.86 8.45
C ILE A 149 17.26 2.90 9.56
N LEU A 150 18.22 2.27 10.24
CA LEU A 150 17.95 1.26 11.29
C LEU A 150 17.13 1.85 12.43
N ARG A 151 17.43 3.08 12.86
CA ARG A 151 16.61 3.82 13.83
C ARG A 151 15.16 3.95 13.35
N THR A 152 14.96 4.38 12.11
CA THR A 152 13.62 4.50 11.51
C THR A 152 12.89 3.17 11.47
N LEU A 153 13.57 2.10 11.06
CA LEU A 153 13.01 0.75 11.03
C LEU A 153 12.58 0.31 12.45
N ASN A 154 13.41 0.57 13.46
CA ASN A 154 13.08 0.28 14.87
C ASN A 154 11.87 1.08 15.37
N GLU A 155 11.82 2.39 15.10
CA GLU A 155 10.70 3.26 15.49
C GLU A 155 9.37 2.79 14.86
N MET A 156 9.43 2.30 13.62
CA MET A 156 8.28 1.73 12.89
C MET A 156 8.02 0.25 13.20
N LYS A 157 8.80 -0.38 14.08
CA LYS A 157 8.75 -1.81 14.44
C LYS A 157 8.87 -2.74 13.22
N ILE A 158 9.68 -2.33 12.24
CA ILE A 158 10.04 -3.12 11.06
C ILE A 158 11.16 -4.08 11.45
N SER A 159 10.98 -5.36 11.16
CA SER A 159 12.00 -6.37 11.41
C SER A 159 13.07 -6.34 10.33
N TYR A 160 14.32 -6.55 10.72
CA TYR A 160 15.44 -6.73 9.80
C TYR A 160 16.45 -7.72 10.36
N SER A 161 17.22 -8.34 9.48
CA SER A 161 18.34 -9.20 9.87
C SER A 161 19.51 -8.98 8.92
N ALA A 162 20.72 -9.17 9.47
CA ALA A 162 21.96 -9.16 8.71
C ALA A 162 22.65 -10.51 8.91
N GLY A 163 22.99 -11.18 7.81
CA GLY A 163 23.71 -12.46 7.83
C GLY A 163 24.92 -12.42 6.92
N ILE A 164 26.00 -13.10 7.33
CA ILE A 164 27.12 -13.41 6.44
C ILE A 164 26.88 -14.83 5.91
N PRO A 165 26.63 -15.04 4.61
CA PRO A 165 26.44 -16.38 4.07
C PRO A 165 27.70 -17.22 4.33
N SER A 166 27.54 -18.34 5.05
CA SER A 166 28.65 -19.23 5.43
C SER A 166 29.17 -20.10 4.27
N THR A 167 28.50 -20.09 3.12
CA THR A 167 28.76 -21.02 2.01
C THR A 167 28.73 -20.33 0.64
N LEU A 168 29.80 -19.62 0.28
CA LEU A 168 30.12 -19.33 -1.12
C LEU A 168 31.64 -19.21 -1.32
N PRO A 169 32.23 -19.85 -2.34
CA PRO A 169 33.66 -19.79 -2.57
C PRO A 169 34.04 -18.42 -3.14
N SER A 170 34.91 -17.71 -2.42
CA SER A 170 35.93 -16.81 -2.98
C SER A 170 35.45 -15.66 -3.88
N ARG A 171 34.74 -14.67 -3.32
CA ARG A 171 34.87 -13.22 -3.68
C ARG A 171 33.98 -12.35 -2.78
N ARG A 172 34.59 -11.34 -2.14
CA ARG A 172 33.99 -10.24 -1.36
C ARG A 172 32.68 -10.57 -0.61
N HIS A 173 32.82 -10.88 0.68
CA HIS A 173 31.68 -11.10 1.59
C HIS A 173 30.90 -9.79 1.76
N ALA A 174 29.78 -9.66 1.06
CA ALA A 174 28.80 -8.62 1.37
C ALA A 174 27.77 -9.21 2.35
N PRO A 175 27.47 -8.52 3.47
CA PRO A 175 26.41 -8.98 4.37
C PRO A 175 25.08 -8.97 3.60
N LEU A 176 24.35 -10.07 3.69
CA LEU A 176 22.96 -10.13 3.21
C LEU A 176 22.10 -9.42 4.25
N PHE A 177 21.44 -8.35 3.84
CA PHE A 177 20.48 -7.64 4.67
C PHE A 177 19.06 -8.02 4.22
N THR A 178 18.16 -8.27 5.16
CA THR A 178 16.74 -8.52 4.86
C THR A 178 15.87 -7.60 5.69
N VAL A 179 14.72 -7.20 5.13
CA VAL A 179 13.75 -6.29 5.76
C VAL A 179 12.37 -6.92 5.63
N SER A 180 11.58 -6.88 6.70
CA SER A 180 10.19 -7.36 6.71
C SER A 180 9.27 -6.36 7.38
N PHE A 181 8.32 -5.83 6.61
CA PHE A 181 7.41 -4.77 7.06
C PHE A 181 6.26 -5.25 7.96
N GLY A 182 6.05 -6.56 8.09
CA GLY A 182 4.98 -7.11 8.91
C GLY A 182 3.58 -6.60 8.52
N ARG A 183 2.93 -5.85 9.42
CA ARG A 183 1.54 -5.35 9.26
C ARG A 183 1.44 -3.88 8.86
N LEU A 184 2.51 -3.30 8.31
CA LEU A 184 2.46 -1.93 7.79
C LEU A 184 1.68 -1.88 6.46
N SER A 185 1.13 -0.71 6.17
CA SER A 185 0.45 -0.45 4.90
C SER A 185 1.39 0.25 3.91
N PRO A 186 1.18 0.11 2.59
CA PRO A 186 1.96 0.83 1.59
C PRO A 186 2.09 2.33 1.84
N ILE A 187 1.00 3.00 2.23
CA ILE A 187 1.04 4.43 2.51
C ILE A 187 1.90 4.75 3.74
N SER A 188 1.91 3.90 4.77
CA SER A 188 2.78 4.07 5.93
C SER A 188 4.25 3.98 5.55
N ILE A 189 4.62 3.05 4.67
CA ILE A 189 6.00 2.92 4.17
C ILE A 189 6.37 4.12 3.30
N ASN A 190 5.47 4.56 2.41
CA ASN A 190 5.69 5.77 1.61
C ASN A 190 5.93 6.99 2.50
N THR A 191 5.10 7.20 3.51
CA THR A 191 5.27 8.30 4.48
C THR A 191 6.58 8.18 5.25
N MET A 192 6.97 6.97 5.68
CA MET A 192 8.26 6.74 6.35
C MET A 192 9.44 7.15 5.46
N VAL A 193 9.46 6.70 4.20
CA VAL A 193 10.57 6.96 3.28
C VAL A 193 10.59 8.42 2.81
N ASN A 194 9.45 8.94 2.35
CA ASN A 194 9.38 10.26 1.72
C ASN A 194 9.16 11.41 2.71
N GLY A 195 8.62 11.13 3.90
CA GLY A 195 8.43 12.10 4.97
C GLY A 195 9.69 12.42 5.76
N TRP A 196 10.81 11.74 5.47
CA TRP A 196 12.07 11.97 6.16
C TRP A 196 12.55 13.42 5.98
N LYS A 197 12.80 14.10 7.09
CA LYS A 197 13.42 15.42 7.16
C LYS A 197 14.58 15.34 8.15
N LEU A 198 15.77 15.78 7.75
CA LEU A 198 16.85 15.95 8.71
C LEU A 198 16.55 17.18 9.58
N THR A 199 16.66 17.02 10.90
CA THR A 199 16.43 18.09 11.89
C THR A 199 17.72 18.76 12.36
N SER A 200 18.90 18.31 11.92
CA SER A 200 20.18 18.90 12.31
C SER A 200 21.20 18.81 11.17
N THR A 201 21.66 19.97 10.73
CA THR A 201 22.80 20.13 9.83
C THR A 201 24.02 20.46 10.69
N TYR A 202 25.04 19.61 10.63
CA TYR A 202 26.43 19.76 11.11
C TYR A 202 26.90 18.64 12.05
N TYR A 203 27.47 17.61 11.43
CA TYR A 203 28.55 16.82 12.02
C TYR A 203 29.78 16.96 11.11
N GLY A 204 30.57 18.02 11.29
CA GLY A 204 31.81 18.25 10.52
C GLY A 204 31.60 18.52 9.02
N ARG A 205 32.66 18.33 8.20
CA ARG A 205 32.72 18.64 6.75
C ARG A 205 31.73 17.86 5.86
N CYS A 206 30.90 16.99 6.41
CA CYS A 206 29.92 16.22 5.66
C CYS A 206 28.52 16.82 5.85
N SER A 207 27.99 17.45 4.80
CA SER A 207 26.57 17.79 4.75
C SER A 207 25.78 16.50 4.55
N ILE A 208 24.96 16.15 5.54
CA ILE A 208 23.99 15.05 5.46
C ILE A 208 22.65 15.67 5.10
N ASP A 209 22.54 16.31 3.94
CA ASP A 209 21.27 16.92 3.50
C ASP A 209 20.40 15.93 2.69
N GLY A 210 20.89 14.70 2.52
CA GLY A 210 20.24 13.65 1.76
C GLY A 210 19.22 12.84 2.58
N ASN A 211 18.20 12.32 1.89
CA ASN A 211 17.33 11.30 2.46
C ASN A 211 18.13 9.98 2.61
N PRO A 212 18.16 9.35 3.80
CA PRO A 212 18.97 8.17 4.07
C PRO A 212 18.64 6.99 3.16
N PHE A 213 17.38 6.85 2.77
CA PHE A 213 16.91 5.80 1.87
C PHE A 213 17.40 5.98 0.42
N GLY A 214 17.95 7.14 0.06
CA GLY A 214 18.43 7.41 -1.31
C GLY A 214 17.31 7.69 -2.31
N THR A 215 17.67 8.14 -3.51
CA THR A 215 16.73 8.58 -4.55
C THR A 215 15.90 7.43 -5.11
N ASP A 216 16.49 6.24 -5.24
CA ASP A 216 15.83 5.10 -5.87
C ASP A 216 14.74 4.51 -4.98
N VAL A 217 15.00 4.36 -3.68
CA VAL A 217 13.99 3.92 -2.72
C VAL A 217 12.88 4.95 -2.60
N LYS A 218 13.19 6.25 -2.57
CA LYS A 218 12.18 7.32 -2.60
C LYS A 218 11.27 7.22 -3.81
N ARG A 219 11.86 7.09 -5.01
CA ARG A 219 11.10 6.97 -6.27
C ARG A 219 10.21 5.73 -6.24
N ALA A 220 10.74 4.58 -5.81
CA ALA A 220 9.95 3.36 -5.66
C ALA A 220 8.80 3.54 -4.67
N ALA A 221 9.03 4.23 -3.55
CA ALA A 221 8.02 4.47 -2.52
C ALA A 221 6.90 5.43 -2.97
N GLN A 222 7.17 6.30 -3.95
CA GLN A 222 6.14 7.16 -4.55
C GLN A 222 5.19 6.39 -5.48
N ASN A 223 5.61 5.23 -6.00
CA ASN A 223 4.83 4.41 -6.92
C ASN A 223 3.82 3.53 -6.19
N LEU A 224 2.97 4.14 -5.35
CA LEU A 224 1.88 3.44 -4.68
C LEU A 224 0.95 2.77 -5.71
N PRO A 225 0.42 1.57 -5.42
CA PRO A 225 -0.56 0.93 -6.29
C PRO A 225 -1.82 1.81 -6.39
N THR A 226 -2.24 2.14 -7.62
CA THR A 226 -3.37 3.05 -7.88
C THR A 226 -4.54 2.39 -8.61
N SER A 227 -4.30 1.26 -9.27
CA SER A 227 -5.32 0.51 -10.02
C SER A 227 -4.97 -0.99 -10.05
N LEU A 228 -5.98 -1.83 -10.19
CA LEU A 228 -5.76 -3.26 -10.42
C LEU A 228 -5.40 -3.50 -11.90
N PRO A 229 -4.43 -4.38 -12.20
CA PRO A 229 -4.17 -4.80 -13.57
C PRO A 229 -5.40 -5.52 -14.14
N ASN A 230 -5.89 -5.06 -15.29
CA ASN A 230 -7.04 -5.58 -16.04
C ASN A 230 -8.37 -5.56 -15.24
N SER A 231 -8.95 -4.38 -15.07
CA SER A 231 -10.27 -4.16 -14.45
C SER A 231 -11.47 -4.41 -15.39
N GLU A 232 -11.28 -5.12 -16.50
CA GLU A 232 -12.38 -5.48 -17.43
C GLU A 232 -13.39 -6.47 -16.84
N ILE A 233 -13.16 -7.00 -15.65
CA ILE A 233 -14.11 -7.91 -14.99
C ILE A 233 -15.05 -7.07 -14.13
N LEU A 234 -15.91 -6.29 -14.77
CA LEU A 234 -17.23 -6.10 -14.19
C LEU A 234 -18.10 -7.21 -14.73
N PRO A 235 -18.97 -7.82 -13.90
CA PRO A 235 -19.88 -8.81 -14.40
C PRO A 235 -20.69 -8.16 -15.54
N SER A 236 -20.62 -8.75 -16.73
CA SER A 236 -21.58 -8.50 -17.80
C SER A 236 -22.91 -9.12 -17.36
N LYS A 237 -23.59 -8.46 -16.42
CA LYS A 237 -24.92 -8.81 -15.94
C LYS A 237 -25.89 -7.73 -16.40
#